data_AF-A0A7W1HDF0-F1
#
_entry.id   AF-A0A7W1HDF0-F1
#
_cell.length_a   1.000
_cell.length_b   1.000
_cell.length_c   1.000
_cell.angle_alpha   90.00
_cell.angle_beta   90.00
_cell.angle_gamma   90.00
#
_symmetry.space_group_name_H-M   'P 1'
#
loop_
_entity.id
_entity.type
_entity.pdbx_description
1 polymer ?
#
loop_
_entity_poly.entity_id
_entity_poly.type
_entity_poly.pdbx_seq_one_letter_code
_entity_poly.pdbx_strand_id
1 'polypeptide(L)'
;MFVRQNLSSPSLESFSVFFLFRKSPGVDDYSEIEKLKDTPINFSRIRCPLCRWQPRASSLWYCYGDLNSYPGCGTAWNTFETRGRCPNCKYQWHWTECLRCGGTSPHEAWYEDEAEQI
;
A
#
# COMPACT_ATOMS: atom_id res chain seq x y z
N MET A 1 4.31 -25.25 60.05
CA MET A 1 2.88 -25.57 59.89
C MET A 1 2.76 -26.52 58.71
N PHE A 2 2.19 -27.70 58.97
CA PHE A 2 2.20 -28.90 58.11
C PHE A 2 0.86 -29.02 57.35
N VAL A 3 0.90 -29.72 56.21
CA VAL A 3 -0.17 -30.60 55.62
C VAL A 3 -1.25 -29.99 54.71
N ARG A 4 -1.09 -30.34 53.42
CA ARG A 4 -1.99 -31.01 52.44
C ARG A 4 -3.53 -30.74 52.42
N GLN A 5 -3.96 -30.45 51.18
CA GLN A 5 -5.07 -31.05 50.40
C GLN A 5 -6.52 -30.91 50.91
N ASN A 6 -7.43 -30.46 50.03
CA ASN A 6 -8.33 -31.41 49.36
C ASN A 6 -9.14 -30.83 48.19
N LEU A 7 -9.45 -31.75 47.28
CA LEU A 7 -10.23 -31.60 46.06
C LEU A 7 -11.74 -31.48 46.37
N SER A 8 -12.48 -30.83 45.47
CA SER A 8 -13.84 -31.29 45.13
C SER A 8 -14.25 -30.80 43.74
N SER A 9 -14.39 -31.77 42.84
CA SER A 9 -15.12 -31.68 41.58
C SER A 9 -16.63 -31.80 41.82
N PRO A 10 -17.45 -31.17 40.96
CA PRO A 10 -18.66 -31.84 40.44
C PRO A 10 -18.68 -31.70 38.90
N SER A 11 -18.55 -32.81 38.17
CA SER A 11 -19.62 -33.70 37.69
C SER A 11 -20.42 -33.12 36.53
N LEU A 12 -20.29 -33.82 35.40
CA LEU A 12 -20.94 -33.62 34.10
C LEU A 12 -22.47 -33.64 34.21
N GLU A 13 -23.16 -32.66 33.62
CA GLU A 13 -24.51 -32.87 33.08
C GLU A 13 -24.67 -32.10 31.76
N SER A 14 -24.64 -32.89 30.70
CA SER A 14 -25.26 -32.78 29.38
C SER A 14 -26.21 -31.59 29.13
N PHE A 15 -25.81 -30.70 28.23
CA PHE A 15 -26.76 -29.97 27.36
C PHE A 15 -26.24 -30.01 25.92
N SER A 16 -26.66 -31.04 25.19
CA SER A 16 -26.63 -31.01 23.72
C SER A 16 -27.65 -29.99 23.26
N VAL A 17 -27.22 -28.74 23.10
CA VAL A 17 -27.94 -27.79 22.24
C VAL A 17 -27.44 -28.06 20.83
N PHE A 18 -28.30 -28.67 20.03
CA PHE A 18 -28.16 -28.79 18.58
C PHE A 18 -27.90 -27.39 18.02
N PHE A 19 -26.63 -27.06 17.76
CA PHE A 19 -26.30 -25.99 16.84
C PHE A 19 -26.77 -26.43 15.47
N LEU A 20 -27.97 -25.98 15.09
CA LEU A 20 -28.38 -25.97 13.69
C LEU A 20 -27.25 -25.24 12.94
N PHE A 21 -26.48 -26.02 12.18
CA PHE A 21 -25.49 -25.55 11.24
C PHE A 21 -26.21 -24.60 10.26
N ARG A 22 -26.27 -23.30 10.61
CA ARG A 22 -26.58 -22.24 9.67
C ARG A 22 -25.37 -22.18 8.75
N LYS A 23 -25.46 -22.93 7.65
CA LYS A 23 -24.54 -22.91 6.52
C LYS A 23 -24.35 -21.45 6.10
N SER A 24 -23.23 -20.85 6.49
CA SER A 24 -22.80 -19.58 5.94
C SER A 24 -22.62 -19.78 4.44
N PRO A 25 -23.24 -18.95 3.58
CA PRO A 25 -23.01 -19.04 2.15
C PRO A 25 -21.54 -18.72 1.85
N GLY A 26 -21.04 -19.40 0.82
CA GLY A 26 -19.63 -19.53 0.46
C GLY A 26 -18.93 -18.21 0.22
N VAL A 27 -17.64 -18.27 0.55
CA VAL A 27 -16.60 -17.31 0.26
C VAL A 27 -15.95 -17.77 -1.04
N ASP A 28 -16.34 -17.19 -2.16
CA ASP A 28 -15.78 -17.48 -3.48
C ASP A 28 -15.79 -16.21 -4.37
N ASP A 29 -15.28 -15.11 -3.82
CA ASP A 29 -14.96 -13.89 -4.59
C ASP A 29 -13.77 -13.12 -3.97
N TYR A 30 -12.68 -13.83 -3.68
CA TYR A 30 -11.43 -13.25 -3.13
C TYR A 30 -10.22 -13.43 -4.05
N SER A 31 -10.31 -14.28 -5.08
CA SER A 31 -9.19 -14.66 -5.94
C SER A 31 -8.86 -13.61 -7.02
N GLU A 32 -9.81 -12.73 -7.34
CA GLU A 32 -9.58 -11.64 -8.29
C GLU A 32 -8.86 -10.45 -7.64
N ILE A 33 -9.14 -10.17 -6.36
CA ILE A 33 -8.48 -9.11 -5.58
C ILE A 33 -7.02 -9.46 -5.26
N GLU A 34 -6.67 -10.73 -5.08
CA GLU A 34 -5.27 -11.17 -4.93
C GLU A 34 -4.45 -10.92 -6.20
N LYS A 35 -5.00 -11.17 -7.39
CA LYS A 35 -4.29 -10.98 -8.67
C LYS A 35 -3.97 -9.52 -8.98
N LEU A 36 -4.77 -8.58 -8.49
CA LEU A 36 -4.56 -7.14 -8.71
C LEU A 36 -3.37 -6.56 -7.92
N LYS A 37 -2.89 -7.25 -6.87
CA LYS A 37 -1.79 -6.72 -6.04
C LYS A 37 -0.41 -6.84 -6.70
N ASP A 38 -0.26 -7.75 -7.66
CA ASP A 38 1.03 -8.09 -8.26
C ASP A 38 1.24 -7.48 -9.66
N THR A 39 0.29 -6.70 -10.18
CA THR A 39 0.50 -6.06 -11.50
C THR A 39 1.55 -4.97 -11.40
N PRO A 40 2.67 -5.07 -12.16
CA PRO A 40 3.71 -4.06 -12.12
C PRO A 40 3.19 -2.73 -12.67
N ILE A 41 3.60 -1.63 -12.04
CA ILE A 41 3.25 -0.28 -12.47
C ILE A 41 3.67 -0.06 -13.92
N ASN A 42 2.73 0.37 -14.75
CA ASN A 42 2.99 0.66 -16.15
C ASN A 42 3.50 2.11 -16.31
N PHE A 43 4.81 2.27 -16.46
CA PHE A 43 5.46 3.58 -16.64
C PHE A 43 5.35 4.15 -18.07
N SER A 44 4.66 3.49 -19.01
CA SER A 44 4.61 3.92 -20.42
C SER A 44 3.93 5.27 -20.65
N ARG A 45 3.00 5.64 -19.76
CA ARG A 45 2.19 6.87 -19.80
C ARG A 45 2.62 7.90 -18.76
N ILE A 46 3.88 7.82 -18.30
CA ILE A 46 4.44 8.74 -17.31
C ILE A 46 5.62 9.46 -17.96
N ARG A 47 5.54 10.79 -18.09
CA ARG A 47 6.61 11.57 -18.73
C ARG A 47 6.81 12.90 -18.03
N CYS A 48 8.07 13.33 -17.97
CA CYS A 48 8.37 14.69 -17.54
C CYS A 48 7.66 15.69 -18.46
N PRO A 49 6.83 16.61 -17.95
CA PRO A 49 6.12 17.59 -18.78
C PRO A 49 7.07 18.59 -19.45
N LEU A 50 8.30 18.72 -18.95
CA LEU A 50 9.29 19.69 -19.45
C LEU A 50 10.17 19.12 -20.57
N CYS A 51 10.61 17.86 -20.45
CA CYS A 51 11.57 17.26 -21.38
C CYS A 51 11.14 15.89 -21.95
N ARG A 52 9.93 15.42 -21.63
CA ARG A 52 9.37 14.14 -22.05
C ARG A 52 10.12 12.88 -21.61
N TRP A 53 11.10 13.01 -20.71
CA TRP A 53 11.79 11.87 -20.13
C TRP A 53 10.82 10.93 -19.42
N GLN A 54 10.95 9.63 -19.69
CA GLN A 54 10.13 8.59 -19.08
C GLN A 54 10.91 7.90 -17.94
N PRO A 55 10.35 7.84 -16.73
CA PRO A 55 10.95 7.11 -15.62
C PRO A 55 10.89 5.60 -15.87
N ARG A 56 11.84 4.89 -15.28
CA ARG A 56 11.85 3.42 -15.23
C ARG A 56 11.54 2.97 -13.80
N ALA A 57 11.24 1.69 -13.58
CA ALA A 57 11.06 1.15 -12.23
C ALA A 57 12.26 1.47 -11.31
N SER A 58 13.48 1.45 -11.85
CA SER A 58 14.72 1.78 -11.13
C SER A 58 14.98 3.29 -10.91
N SER A 59 14.09 4.18 -11.36
CA SER A 59 14.20 5.62 -11.11
C SER A 59 13.76 5.92 -9.68
N LEU A 60 14.71 6.30 -8.83
CA LEU A 60 14.47 6.50 -7.40
C LEU A 60 14.55 7.99 -7.03
N TRP A 61 13.60 8.42 -6.22
CA TRP A 61 13.59 9.69 -5.50
C TRP A 61 13.74 9.42 -4.01
N TYR A 62 14.20 10.43 -3.29
CA TYR A 62 14.37 10.34 -1.84
C TYR A 62 13.40 11.26 -1.12
N CYS A 63 12.93 10.82 0.05
CA CYS A 63 11.97 11.57 0.84
C CYS A 63 12.74 12.58 1.67
N TYR A 64 13.25 13.60 1.00
CA TYR A 64 13.92 14.73 1.62
C TYR A 64 13.06 15.96 1.39
N GLY A 65 12.55 16.55 2.46
CA GLY A 65 11.92 17.86 2.35
C GLY A 65 12.84 18.94 2.91
N ASP A 66 12.30 20.15 3.01
CA ASP A 66 13.02 21.27 3.57
C ASP A 66 12.84 21.34 5.09
N LEU A 67 13.83 21.92 5.78
CA LEU A 67 13.83 22.05 7.25
C LEU A 67 12.70 22.94 7.78
N ASN A 68 12.01 23.70 6.93
CA ASN A 68 11.01 24.68 7.33
C ASN A 68 9.57 24.17 7.20
N SER A 69 9.32 23.18 6.32
CA SER A 69 8.01 22.64 6.02
C SER A 69 7.88 21.17 6.41
N TYR A 70 8.84 20.33 6.00
CA TYR A 70 8.79 18.90 6.27
C TYR A 70 10.18 18.27 6.15
N PRO A 71 10.75 17.65 7.21
CA PRO A 71 12.14 17.18 7.17
C PRO A 71 12.38 15.98 6.24
N GLY A 72 11.34 15.26 5.81
CA GLY A 72 11.51 14.00 5.07
C GLY A 72 11.86 12.81 5.97
N CYS A 73 11.73 11.58 5.44
CA CYS A 73 12.11 10.35 6.13
C CYS A 73 13.27 9.60 5.47
N GLY A 74 13.83 10.14 4.38
CA GLY A 74 14.99 9.58 3.66
C GLY A 74 14.73 8.30 2.87
N THR A 75 13.49 7.79 2.84
CA THR A 75 13.15 6.62 2.04
C THR A 75 13.44 6.88 0.56
N ALA A 76 14.11 5.92 -0.10
CA ALA A 76 14.29 5.89 -1.54
C ALA A 76 13.18 5.06 -2.18
N TRP A 77 12.44 5.60 -3.14
CA TRP A 77 11.38 4.87 -3.85
C TRP A 77 11.10 5.51 -5.20
N ASN A 78 10.37 4.81 -6.06
CA ASN A 78 9.86 5.41 -7.28
C ASN A 78 8.55 6.13 -6.96
N THR A 79 8.56 7.46 -7.08
CA THR A 79 7.43 8.31 -6.70
C THR A 79 6.11 7.93 -7.39
N PHE A 80 6.17 7.35 -8.59
CA PHE A 80 4.99 6.98 -9.37
C PHE A 80 4.35 5.67 -8.90
N GLU A 81 5.02 4.84 -8.12
CA GLU A 81 4.44 3.61 -7.55
C GLU A 81 3.30 3.92 -6.58
N THR A 82 3.32 5.10 -5.98
CA THR A 82 2.40 5.51 -4.92
C THR A 82 1.75 6.86 -5.19
N ARG A 83 1.82 7.33 -6.44
CA ARG A 83 1.37 8.67 -6.85
C ARG A 83 1.88 9.79 -5.92
N GLY A 84 3.17 9.79 -5.63
CA GLY A 84 3.81 10.80 -4.80
C GLY A 84 3.66 10.58 -3.29
N ARG A 85 2.99 9.52 -2.84
CA ARG A 85 2.86 9.24 -1.40
C ARG A 85 4.04 8.42 -0.88
N CYS A 86 4.84 8.97 0.03
CA CYS A 86 5.96 8.20 0.58
C CYS A 86 5.47 6.88 1.23
N PRO A 87 6.03 5.71 0.87
CA PRO A 87 5.57 4.43 1.39
C PRO A 87 5.87 4.26 2.89
N ASN A 88 6.85 4.98 3.42
CA ASN A 88 7.24 4.91 4.83
C ASN A 88 6.45 5.90 5.70
N CYS A 89 6.70 7.21 5.54
CA CYS A 89 6.10 8.25 6.38
C CYS A 89 4.71 8.73 5.92
N LYS A 90 4.23 8.26 4.77
CA LYS A 90 2.90 8.59 4.19
C LYS A 90 2.70 10.05 3.77
N TYR A 91 3.74 10.88 3.80
CA TYR A 91 3.71 12.26 3.28
C TYR A 91 3.38 12.28 1.79
N GLN A 92 2.52 13.21 1.36
CA GLN A 92 2.10 13.38 -0.02
C GLN A 92 2.94 14.45 -0.72
N TRP A 93 3.72 14.04 -1.70
CA TRP A 93 4.46 14.94 -2.57
C TRP A 93 3.55 15.42 -3.71
N HIS A 94 3.42 16.74 -3.84
CA HIS A 94 2.65 17.38 -4.92
C HIS A 94 3.53 17.83 -6.09
N TRP A 95 4.85 17.79 -5.93
CA TRP A 95 5.83 18.19 -6.93
C TRP A 95 6.84 17.08 -7.13
N THR A 96 7.39 16.96 -8.33
CA THR A 96 8.41 15.96 -8.66
C THR A 96 9.48 16.58 -9.55
N GLU A 97 10.73 16.37 -9.15
CA GLU A 97 11.92 16.77 -9.91
C GLU A 97 12.24 15.72 -10.97
N CYS A 98 12.62 16.16 -12.17
CA CYS A 98 13.04 15.27 -13.23
C CYS A 98 14.51 14.87 -13.09
N LEU A 99 14.77 13.56 -12.98
CA LEU A 99 16.14 13.00 -12.91
C LEU A 99 16.97 13.18 -14.20
N ARG A 100 16.36 13.62 -15.31
CA ARG A 100 17.08 13.92 -16.56
C ARG A 100 17.39 15.41 -16.73
N CYS A 101 16.41 16.28 -16.57
CA CYS A 101 16.59 17.72 -16.83
C CYS A 101 16.72 18.58 -15.56
N GLY A 102 16.52 18.02 -14.37
CA GLY A 102 16.52 18.74 -13.09
C GLY A 102 15.33 19.67 -12.87
N GLY A 103 14.41 19.78 -13.84
CA GLY A 103 13.24 20.62 -13.71
C GLY A 103 12.17 20.01 -12.79
N THR A 104 11.52 20.84 -11.99
CA THR A 104 10.43 20.44 -11.09
C THR A 104 9.07 20.81 -11.67
N SER A 105 8.10 19.92 -11.55
CA SER A 105 6.74 20.12 -12.05
C SER A 105 5.71 19.45 -11.12
N PRO A 106 4.42 19.86 -11.17
CA PRO A 106 3.39 19.21 -10.38
C PRO A 106 3.35 17.71 -10.67
N HIS A 107 3.24 16.87 -9.65
CA HIS A 107 3.28 15.42 -9.79
C HIS A 107 2.19 14.91 -10.75
N GLU A 108 0.99 15.47 -10.67
CA GLU A 108 -0.13 15.13 -11.56
C GLU A 108 0.13 15.43 -13.04
N ALA A 109 0.97 16.43 -13.34
CA ALA A 109 1.29 16.80 -14.74
C ALA A 109 2.18 15.78 -15.46
N TRP A 110 2.67 14.75 -14.75
CA TRP A 110 3.48 13.68 -15.34
C TRP A 110 2.65 12.58 -16.00
N TYR A 111 1.37 12.46 -15.66
CA TYR A 111 0.50 11.41 -16.18
C TYR A 111 -0.10 11.87 -17.51
N GLU A 112 0.08 11.07 -18.55
CA GLU A 112 -0.62 11.25 -19.82
C GLU A 112 -2.03 10.63 -19.68
N ASP A 113 -3.05 11.30 -20.24
CA ASP A 113 -4.41 10.79 -20.23
C ASP A 113 -4.48 9.37 -20.82
N GLU A 114 -5.37 8.55 -20.30
CA GLU A 114 -5.67 7.29 -20.94
C GLU A 114 -6.33 7.58 -22.28
N ALA A 115 -5.56 7.50 -23.37
CA ALA A 115 -6.15 7.47 -24.69
C ALA A 115 -7.18 6.34 -24.70
N GLU A 116 -8.46 6.72 -24.82
CA GLU A 116 -9.59 5.83 -24.92
C GLU A 116 -9.24 4.76 -25.95
N GLN A 117 -9.20 3.50 -25.50
CA GLN A 117 -9.12 2.36 -26.40
C GLN A 117 -10.49 2.22 -27.05
N ILE A 118 -10.75 3.02 -28.09
CA ILE A 118 -11.89 2.88 -28.99
C ILE A 118 -11.59 1.78 -30.00
#